data_AF-A0A1R3UIZ3-F1
#
_entry.id   AF-A0A1R3UIZ3-F1
#
_cell.length_a   1.000
_cell.length_b   1.000
_cell.length_c   1.000
_cell.angle_alpha   90.00
_cell.angle_beta   90.00
_cell.angle_gamma   90.00
#
_symmetry.space_group_name_H-M   'P 1'
#
loop_
_entity.id
_entity.type
_entity.pdbx_description
1 polymer ?
#
loop_
_entity_poly.entity_id
_entity_poly.type
_entity_poly.pdbx_seq_one_letter_code
_entity_poly.pdbx_strand_id
1 'polypeptide(L)'
;MVPRKRRIVPLALTGALTLVLALIGSGLWMFGRSSGEPDQEPEGDGGALVRLMLAGDSMTHGADGDRTWRYHLWNHLEPHVDGLNFVGPYNAPATPEQIIPPEMMGVEPTEPAGGDTDGVEYRDPDFDQDHNARWGRTLADAATTIGADVAEHRPDVLCVLIGLNDLLYPITAEAMETNIRAYVRDAREANPDIHILFAKALPITMATQDQGLALRLYVYNELVRKLALELSSERSPVVSLDLAEAESWDVEADTYDGTHPNDGGEIKIAAGFADALSSVFGLGTGYPRPLPIAPGERTETP
;
A
#
# COMPACT_ATOMS: atom_id res chain seq x y z
N MET A 1 -46.72 73.08 -42.01
CA MET A 1 -47.41 74.07 -41.16
C MET A 1 -47.60 73.43 -39.78
N VAL A 2 -46.97 73.98 -38.74
CA VAL A 2 -47.01 73.54 -37.32
C VAL A 2 -48.06 74.40 -36.59
N PRO A 3 -48.88 73.87 -35.65
CA PRO A 3 -48.60 74.02 -34.21
C PRO A 3 -49.01 72.79 -33.37
N ARG A 4 -48.11 72.16 -32.59
CA ARG A 4 -47.66 72.49 -31.21
C ARG A 4 -48.74 72.33 -30.12
N LYS A 5 -48.70 71.23 -29.35
CA LYS A 5 -49.12 71.17 -27.93
C LYS A 5 -48.17 70.26 -27.12
N ARG A 6 -48.03 70.64 -25.84
CA ARG A 6 -46.93 70.44 -24.87
C ARG A 6 -46.85 69.00 -24.32
N ARG A 7 -45.68 68.34 -24.36
CA ARG A 7 -44.66 68.13 -23.28
C ARG A 7 -45.19 67.58 -21.94
N ILE A 8 -44.84 66.32 -21.65
CA ILE A 8 -44.36 65.80 -20.35
C ILE A 8 -43.29 64.73 -20.66
N VAL A 9 -42.16 64.73 -19.94
CA VAL A 9 -40.98 63.85 -20.07
C VAL A 9 -40.74 63.16 -18.70
N PRO A 10 -40.10 61.97 -18.64
CA PRO A 10 -40.43 60.87 -17.72
C PRO A 10 -39.30 60.53 -16.70
N LEU A 11 -39.21 59.25 -16.30
CA LEU A 11 -38.21 58.54 -15.46
C LEU A 11 -38.42 58.65 -13.94
N ALA A 12 -38.07 57.69 -13.08
CA ALA A 12 -37.52 56.33 -13.17
C ALA A 12 -37.52 55.70 -11.74
N LEU A 13 -37.44 54.36 -11.67
CA LEU A 13 -36.64 53.49 -10.78
C LEU A 13 -36.10 54.07 -9.44
N THR A 14 -35.96 53.40 -8.28
CA THR A 14 -35.91 51.99 -7.83
C THR A 14 -35.60 52.03 -6.32
N GLY A 15 -35.74 50.89 -5.61
CA GLY A 15 -34.86 50.56 -4.49
C GLY A 15 -35.49 50.61 -3.09
N ALA A 16 -36.10 49.49 -2.67
CA ALA A 16 -36.51 49.26 -1.30
C ALA A 16 -35.33 48.68 -0.49
N LEU A 17 -35.03 49.32 0.64
CA LEU A 17 -34.00 48.95 1.60
C LEU A 17 -34.65 48.21 2.78
N THR A 18 -34.04 47.09 3.18
CA THR A 18 -34.39 46.23 4.31
C THR A 18 -34.09 46.89 5.66
N LEU A 19 -34.93 46.64 6.67
CA LEU A 19 -34.56 46.83 8.08
C LEU A 19 -35.20 45.74 8.96
N VAL A 20 -34.34 45.04 9.71
CA VAL A 20 -34.64 44.02 10.71
C VAL A 20 -34.61 44.67 12.09
N LEU A 21 -35.54 44.32 12.98
CA LEU A 21 -35.37 44.42 14.44
C LEU A 21 -36.14 43.26 15.12
N ALA A 22 -35.41 42.33 15.73
CA ALA A 22 -35.92 41.27 16.59
C ALA A 22 -35.68 41.65 18.06
N LEU A 23 -36.71 41.49 18.90
CA LEU A 23 -36.68 41.74 20.35
C LEU A 23 -36.70 40.42 21.12
N ILE A 24 -35.88 40.40 22.17
CA ILE A 24 -35.64 39.34 23.14
C ILE A 24 -36.85 39.19 24.09
N GLY A 25 -37.21 37.95 24.43
CA GLY A 25 -38.17 37.62 25.49
C GLY A 25 -37.79 36.32 26.19
N SER A 26 -37.29 36.46 27.42
CA SER A 26 -36.95 35.40 28.39
C SER A 26 -38.13 35.08 29.32
N GLY A 27 -38.33 33.82 29.73
CA GLY A 27 -39.22 33.47 30.85
C GLY A 27 -39.58 31.99 31.03
N LEU A 28 -39.06 31.40 32.10
CA LEU A 28 -39.13 30.03 32.66
C LEU A 28 -40.48 29.28 32.67
N TRP A 29 -40.41 27.94 32.60
CA TRP A 29 -41.18 27.04 33.48
C TRP A 29 -40.33 25.83 33.91
N MET A 30 -40.47 25.43 35.18
CA MET A 30 -39.73 24.37 35.87
C MET A 30 -40.64 23.14 36.09
N PHE A 31 -40.02 21.97 36.26
CA PHE A 31 -40.52 20.66 36.75
C PHE A 31 -41.21 19.68 35.79
N GLY A 32 -40.45 18.63 35.49
CA GLY A 32 -40.94 17.30 35.13
C GLY A 32 -39.80 16.28 35.24
N ARG A 33 -39.65 15.64 36.40
CA ARG A 33 -38.83 14.43 36.56
C ARG A 33 -39.41 13.34 35.65
N SER A 34 -38.66 12.87 34.66
CA SER A 34 -38.80 11.53 34.12
C SER A 34 -37.59 10.69 34.54
N SER A 35 -37.91 9.49 34.99
CA SER A 35 -37.04 8.38 35.37
C SER A 35 -35.99 8.06 34.31
N GLY A 36 -34.82 7.60 34.78
CA GLY A 36 -33.59 7.45 34.01
C GLY A 36 -33.70 6.59 32.76
N GLU A 37 -33.11 7.13 31.69
CA GLU A 37 -32.45 6.37 30.65
C GLU A 37 -31.01 6.13 31.11
N PRO A 38 -30.41 4.96 30.85
CA PRO A 38 -28.99 4.79 31.09
C PRO A 38 -28.24 5.75 30.17
N ASP A 39 -27.28 6.48 30.75
CA ASP A 39 -26.29 7.25 30.02
C ASP A 39 -25.67 6.32 28.96
N GLN A 40 -26.05 6.50 27.70
CA GLN A 40 -25.20 6.06 26.60
C GLN A 40 -23.99 7.00 26.67
N GLU A 41 -22.90 6.49 27.24
CA GLU A 41 -21.57 7.00 26.92
C GLU A 41 -21.52 7.17 25.40
N PRO A 42 -21.00 8.29 24.87
CA PRO A 42 -20.84 8.42 23.44
C PRO A 42 -19.96 7.24 23.02
N GLU A 43 -20.52 6.31 22.24
CA GLU A 43 -19.73 5.37 21.47
C GLU A 43 -18.69 6.23 20.78
N GLY A 44 -17.44 6.09 21.22
CA GLY A 44 -16.33 6.70 20.52
C GLY A 44 -16.51 6.32 19.07
N ASP A 45 -16.52 7.31 18.20
CA ASP A 45 -16.33 7.10 16.77
C ASP A 45 -14.95 6.44 16.65
N GLY A 46 -14.93 5.11 16.79
CA GLY A 46 -13.75 4.28 16.60
C GLY A 46 -13.41 4.47 15.14
N GLY A 47 -12.50 5.41 14.89
CA GLY A 47 -12.15 5.87 13.55
C GLY A 47 -12.01 4.66 12.63
N ALA A 48 -12.55 4.79 11.41
CA ALA A 48 -12.57 3.70 10.45
C ALA A 48 -11.14 3.13 10.28
N LEU A 49 -10.95 1.86 10.65
CA LEU A 49 -9.65 1.18 10.52
C LEU A 49 -9.19 1.20 9.06
N VAL A 50 -7.93 1.58 8.83
CA VAL A 50 -7.29 1.53 7.51
C VAL A 50 -6.39 0.31 7.46
N ARG A 51 -6.82 -0.72 6.71
CA ARG A 51 -6.13 -2.02 6.70
C ARG A 51 -5.30 -2.19 5.44
N LEU A 52 -3.98 -2.24 5.62
CA LEU A 52 -3.02 -2.44 4.54
C LEU A 52 -2.50 -3.87 4.58
N MET A 53 -2.67 -4.62 3.50
CA MET A 53 -2.02 -5.92 3.34
C MET A 53 -0.79 -5.76 2.46
N LEU A 54 0.37 -6.02 3.05
CA LEU A 54 1.68 -5.91 2.40
C LEU A 54 2.04 -7.26 1.79
N ALA A 55 1.79 -7.41 0.50
CA ALA A 55 1.92 -8.66 -0.22
C ALA A 55 3.24 -8.73 -1.00
N GLY A 56 3.94 -9.86 -0.93
CA GLY A 56 5.19 -9.99 -1.65
C GLY A 56 5.93 -11.31 -1.50
N ASP A 57 7.23 -11.24 -1.77
CA ASP A 57 8.17 -12.34 -1.62
C ASP A 57 9.21 -12.08 -0.51
N SER A 58 10.46 -12.51 -0.69
CA SER A 58 11.54 -12.31 0.29
C SER A 58 11.84 -10.85 0.56
N MET A 59 11.73 -9.96 -0.44
CA MET A 59 11.97 -8.52 -0.26
C MET A 59 10.96 -7.87 0.70
N THR A 60 9.77 -8.46 0.85
CA THR A 60 8.74 -8.01 1.79
C THR A 60 8.79 -8.79 3.10
N HIS A 61 9.00 -10.10 3.05
CA HIS A 61 9.02 -10.95 4.24
C HIS A 61 10.23 -10.64 5.14
N GLY A 62 11.44 -10.47 4.57
CA GLY A 62 12.66 -10.36 5.37
C GLY A 62 13.00 -11.62 6.16
N ALA A 63 14.11 -11.60 6.86
CA ALA A 63 14.64 -12.69 7.67
C ALA A 63 14.97 -12.22 9.09
N ASP A 64 15.41 -13.16 9.93
CA ASP A 64 15.89 -12.88 11.27
C ASP A 64 16.91 -11.73 11.30
N GLY A 65 16.67 -10.73 12.15
CA GLY A 65 17.53 -9.56 12.30
C GLY A 65 17.38 -8.47 11.24
N ASP A 66 16.43 -8.58 10.31
CA ASP A 66 16.05 -7.52 9.37
C ASP A 66 15.07 -6.52 10.02
N ARG A 67 15.02 -5.29 9.47
CA ARG A 67 13.92 -4.35 9.73
C ARG A 67 12.80 -4.54 8.72
N THR A 68 13.16 -4.72 7.46
CA THR A 68 12.29 -4.67 6.28
C THR A 68 11.73 -3.28 6.01
N TRP A 69 11.35 -3.05 4.75
CA TRP A 69 10.68 -1.81 4.37
C TRP A 69 9.31 -1.62 5.08
N ARG A 70 8.71 -2.69 5.62
CA ARG A 70 7.45 -2.61 6.37
C ARG A 70 7.61 -1.84 7.66
N TYR A 71 8.71 -2.05 8.38
CA TYR A 71 9.07 -1.26 9.57
C TYR A 71 9.17 0.23 9.24
N HIS A 72 9.85 0.57 8.14
CA HIS A 72 9.99 1.96 7.71
C HIS A 72 8.65 2.58 7.28
N LEU A 73 7.82 1.80 6.57
CA LEU A 73 6.49 2.26 6.15
C LEU A 73 5.57 2.47 7.36
N TRP A 74 5.56 1.54 8.32
CA TRP A 74 4.76 1.65 9.54
C TRP A 74 5.10 2.93 10.31
N ASN A 75 6.37 3.13 10.63
CA ASN A 75 6.83 4.28 11.41
C ASN A 75 6.57 5.63 10.71
N HIS A 76 6.44 5.61 9.37
CA HIS A 76 6.07 6.79 8.60
C HIS A 76 4.55 7.02 8.58
N LEU A 77 3.74 5.97 8.44
CA LEU A 77 2.29 6.10 8.29
C LEU A 77 1.54 6.19 9.62
N GLU A 78 1.95 5.46 10.65
CA GLU A 78 1.24 5.35 11.94
C GLU A 78 0.94 6.72 12.58
N PRO A 79 1.87 7.70 12.58
CA PRO A 79 1.59 9.04 13.14
C PRO A 79 0.62 9.89 12.31
N HIS A 80 0.25 9.43 11.10
CA HIS A 80 -0.48 10.21 10.09
C HIS A 80 -1.76 9.52 9.60
N VAL A 81 -2.01 8.27 10.01
CA VAL A 81 -3.15 7.46 9.58
C VAL A 81 -3.84 6.90 10.81
N ASP A 82 -4.91 7.56 11.24
CA ASP A 82 -5.74 7.10 12.36
C ASP A 82 -6.28 5.68 12.07
N GLY A 83 -6.07 4.76 13.01
CA GLY A 83 -6.54 3.37 12.87
C GLY A 83 -5.79 2.55 11.82
N LEU A 84 -4.55 2.90 11.48
CA LEU A 84 -3.68 2.06 10.66
C LEU A 84 -3.52 0.66 11.27
N ASN A 85 -3.68 -0.35 10.44
CA ASN A 85 -3.48 -1.74 10.82
C ASN A 85 -2.90 -2.50 9.62
N PHE A 86 -1.70 -3.05 9.76
CA PHE A 86 -1.25 -4.03 8.79
C PHE A 86 -2.05 -5.32 9.00
N VAL A 87 -2.30 -6.06 7.92
CA VAL A 87 -3.06 -7.30 7.99
C VAL A 87 -2.46 -8.35 7.06
N GLY A 88 -2.52 -9.60 7.49
CA GLY A 88 -2.12 -10.73 6.66
C GLY A 88 -2.00 -12.01 7.46
N PRO A 89 -1.75 -13.14 6.78
CA PRO A 89 -1.69 -14.46 7.41
C PRO A 89 -0.36 -14.72 8.14
N TYR A 90 0.65 -13.86 7.99
CA TYR A 90 1.98 -14.03 8.55
C TYR A 90 2.40 -12.80 9.34
N ASN A 91 3.23 -12.98 10.37
CA ASN A 91 3.78 -11.89 11.17
C ASN A 91 5.21 -12.11 11.67
N ALA A 92 5.76 -13.31 11.51
CA ALA A 92 7.14 -13.61 11.90
C ALA A 92 8.13 -13.35 10.75
N PRO A 93 9.43 -13.15 11.03
CA PRO A 93 10.48 -13.21 10.02
C PRO A 93 10.61 -14.61 9.40
N ALA A 94 11.25 -14.69 8.23
CA ALA A 94 11.54 -15.99 7.64
C ALA A 94 12.54 -16.79 8.47
N THR A 95 12.18 -18.05 8.74
CA THR A 95 13.05 -19.05 9.35
C THR A 95 14.12 -19.53 8.36
N PRO A 96 15.27 -20.05 8.83
CA PRO A 96 16.30 -20.61 7.95
C PRO A 96 15.77 -21.65 6.95
N GLU A 97 14.82 -22.49 7.37
CA GLU A 97 14.18 -23.52 6.55
C GLU A 97 13.27 -22.92 5.46
N GLN A 98 12.70 -21.73 5.69
CA GLN A 98 11.92 -21.01 4.68
C GLN A 98 12.81 -20.28 3.67
N ILE A 99 13.99 -19.81 4.10
CA ILE A 99 14.97 -19.13 3.24
C ILE A 99 15.64 -20.12 2.30
N ILE A 100 16.03 -21.29 2.83
CA ILE A 100 16.61 -22.39 2.07
C ILE A 100 15.67 -23.59 2.22
N PRO A 101 14.74 -23.82 1.28
CA PRO A 101 13.82 -24.94 1.35
C PRO A 101 14.60 -26.26 1.53
N PRO A 102 14.16 -27.17 2.43
CA PRO A 102 14.83 -28.44 2.70
C PRO A 102 15.13 -29.25 1.43
N GLU A 103 14.27 -29.15 0.42
CA GLU A 103 14.40 -29.80 -0.88
C GLU A 103 15.66 -29.35 -1.63
N MET A 104 16.05 -28.07 -1.50
CA MET A 104 17.31 -27.56 -2.06
C MET A 104 18.54 -28.11 -1.32
N MET A 105 18.37 -28.53 -0.07
CA MET A 105 19.39 -29.21 0.73
C MET A 105 19.35 -30.74 0.57
N GLY A 106 18.43 -31.28 -0.26
CA GLY A 106 18.22 -32.72 -0.43
C GLY A 106 17.57 -33.39 0.78
N VAL A 107 16.84 -32.63 1.59
CA VAL A 107 16.13 -33.07 2.78
C VAL A 107 14.62 -33.10 2.50
N GLU A 108 13.93 -34.13 2.97
CA GLU A 108 12.47 -34.23 2.89
C GLU A 108 11.83 -33.11 3.74
N PRO A 109 10.82 -32.38 3.22
CA PRO A 109 10.15 -31.34 3.98
C PRO A 109 9.47 -31.90 5.23
N THR A 110 9.63 -31.20 6.35
CA THR A 110 8.86 -31.47 7.58
C THR A 110 7.60 -30.62 7.57
N GLU A 111 6.42 -31.26 7.68
CA GLU A 111 5.16 -30.55 7.86
C GLU A 111 5.01 -30.00 9.29
N PRO A 112 4.48 -28.78 9.49
CA PRO A 112 3.97 -27.87 8.45
C PRO A 112 5.09 -27.05 7.78
N ALA A 113 4.90 -26.71 6.49
CA ALA A 113 5.77 -25.84 5.68
C ALA A 113 5.92 -24.38 6.19
N GLY A 114 5.50 -24.12 7.43
CA GLY A 114 5.56 -22.83 8.12
C GLY A 114 6.84 -22.59 8.91
N GLY A 115 7.68 -23.61 9.11
CA GLY A 115 8.85 -23.52 9.99
C GLY A 115 8.47 -23.27 11.45
N ASP A 116 9.36 -23.61 12.37
CA ASP A 116 9.24 -23.16 13.75
C ASP A 116 9.76 -21.73 13.83
N THR A 117 8.88 -20.77 14.09
CA THR A 117 9.26 -19.35 14.19
C THR A 117 9.87 -19.03 15.56
N ASP A 118 9.94 -20.01 16.47
CA ASP A 118 10.63 -19.83 17.75
C ASP A 118 12.12 -19.53 17.52
N GLY A 119 12.54 -18.34 17.91
CA GLY A 119 13.94 -17.92 17.85
C GLY A 119 14.34 -17.05 16.67
N VAL A 120 13.39 -16.62 15.83
CA VAL A 120 13.61 -15.54 14.85
C VAL A 120 12.84 -14.27 15.25
N GLU A 121 13.47 -13.12 15.09
CA GLU A 121 12.89 -11.82 15.45
C GLU A 121 13.35 -10.71 14.48
N TYR A 122 12.46 -9.77 14.16
CA TYR A 122 12.88 -8.56 13.46
C TYR A 122 13.76 -7.72 14.37
N ARG A 123 14.73 -6.99 13.80
CA ARG A 123 15.68 -6.17 14.57
C ARG A 123 15.00 -5.18 15.50
N ASP A 124 13.95 -4.54 15.01
CA ASP A 124 13.14 -3.58 15.75
C ASP A 124 11.68 -4.10 15.73
N PRO A 125 11.26 -4.89 16.73
CA PRO A 125 9.99 -5.62 16.70
C PRO A 125 8.77 -4.73 17.01
N ASP A 126 8.97 -3.49 17.48
CA ASP A 126 7.93 -2.55 17.89
C ASP A 126 7.22 -1.89 16.69
N PHE A 127 6.63 -2.69 15.81
CA PHE A 127 5.73 -2.25 14.71
C PHE A 127 4.65 -3.31 14.47
N ASP A 128 3.59 -2.98 13.74
CA ASP A 128 2.63 -4.00 13.30
C ASP A 128 3.28 -4.88 12.22
N GLN A 129 3.48 -6.15 12.56
CA GLN A 129 4.29 -7.06 11.75
C GLN A 129 3.46 -7.82 10.71
N ASP A 130 2.13 -7.75 10.75
CA ASP A 130 1.25 -8.55 9.89
C ASP A 130 1.52 -8.29 8.39
N HIS A 131 1.61 -9.35 7.59
CA HIS A 131 1.91 -9.27 6.16
C HIS A 131 1.45 -10.50 5.36
N ASN A 132 1.45 -10.38 4.02
CA ASN A 132 1.14 -11.45 3.07
C ASN A 132 2.36 -11.75 2.18
N ALA A 133 3.51 -12.06 2.78
CA ALA A 133 4.74 -12.30 2.04
C ALA A 133 5.46 -13.57 2.49
N ARG A 134 6.13 -14.25 1.55
CA ARG A 134 6.92 -15.45 1.82
C ARG A 134 8.17 -15.50 0.97
N TRP A 135 9.29 -15.98 1.53
CA TRP A 135 10.51 -16.20 0.76
C TRP A 135 10.25 -17.19 -0.37
N GLY A 136 10.82 -16.91 -1.55
CA GLY A 136 10.65 -17.73 -2.76
C GLY A 136 9.25 -17.71 -3.39
N ARG A 137 8.26 -17.03 -2.80
CA ARG A 137 6.88 -17.01 -3.31
C ARG A 137 6.84 -16.40 -4.71
N THR A 138 6.21 -17.11 -5.64
CA THR A 138 5.89 -16.59 -6.97
C THR A 138 4.53 -15.88 -6.98
N LEU A 139 4.29 -15.00 -7.94
CA LEU A 139 2.96 -14.45 -8.20
C LEU A 139 1.96 -15.54 -8.56
N ALA A 140 2.41 -16.59 -9.28
CA ALA A 140 1.58 -17.76 -9.56
C ALA A 140 1.05 -18.39 -8.27
N ASP A 141 1.92 -18.63 -7.28
CA ASP A 141 1.54 -19.20 -5.99
C ASP A 141 0.65 -18.24 -5.20
N ALA A 142 0.98 -16.94 -5.19
CA ALA A 142 0.19 -15.93 -4.51
C ALA A 142 -1.24 -15.83 -5.06
N ALA A 143 -1.41 -15.97 -6.38
CA ALA A 143 -2.73 -15.98 -7.01
C ALA A 143 -3.61 -17.15 -6.52
N THR A 144 -3.04 -18.26 -6.07
CA THR A 144 -3.83 -19.40 -5.55
C THR A 144 -4.43 -19.16 -4.16
N THR A 145 -3.93 -18.17 -3.42
CA THR A 145 -4.25 -17.95 -2.00
C THR A 145 -4.87 -16.58 -1.73
N ILE A 146 -4.62 -15.59 -2.57
CA ILE A 146 -5.02 -14.19 -2.33
C ILE A 146 -6.52 -13.99 -2.08
N GLY A 147 -7.40 -14.75 -2.75
CA GLY A 147 -8.84 -14.63 -2.52
C GLY A 147 -9.24 -15.02 -1.10
N ALA A 148 -8.65 -16.08 -0.55
CA ALA A 148 -8.88 -16.50 0.84
C ALA A 148 -8.28 -15.49 1.82
N ASP A 149 -7.04 -15.07 1.58
CA ASP A 149 -6.34 -14.10 2.43
C ASP A 149 -7.11 -12.77 2.49
N VAL A 150 -7.62 -12.29 1.35
CA VAL A 150 -8.44 -11.07 1.29
C VAL A 150 -9.78 -11.27 1.99
N ALA A 151 -10.43 -12.44 1.88
CA ALA A 151 -11.69 -12.69 2.56
C ALA A 151 -11.54 -12.71 4.09
N GLU A 152 -10.45 -13.28 4.59
CA GLU A 152 -10.17 -13.43 6.02
C GLU A 152 -9.69 -12.12 6.66
N HIS A 153 -8.68 -11.49 6.09
CA HIS A 153 -8.03 -10.30 6.63
C HIS A 153 -8.69 -8.99 6.15
N ARG A 154 -9.56 -9.09 5.14
CA ARG A 154 -10.45 -8.05 4.60
C ARG A 154 -9.78 -6.79 4.04
N PRO A 155 -8.48 -6.71 3.67
CA PRO A 155 -7.74 -5.46 3.51
C PRO A 155 -8.46 -4.41 2.63
N ASP A 156 -8.26 -3.14 2.97
CA ASP A 156 -8.76 -2.01 2.17
C ASP A 156 -7.81 -1.74 1.00
N VAL A 157 -6.49 -1.90 1.23
CA VAL A 157 -5.46 -1.72 0.20
C VAL A 157 -4.48 -2.91 0.20
N LEU A 158 -4.19 -3.43 -1.00
CA LEU A 158 -3.06 -4.32 -1.26
C LEU A 158 -1.86 -3.52 -1.75
N CYS A 159 -0.75 -3.58 -1.03
CA CYS A 159 0.55 -3.09 -1.49
C CYS A 159 1.37 -4.30 -1.95
N VAL A 160 1.53 -4.46 -3.27
CA VAL A 160 2.06 -5.68 -3.89
C VAL A 160 3.45 -5.42 -4.46
N LEU A 161 4.46 -6.12 -3.93
CA LEU A 161 5.81 -6.19 -4.51
C LEU A 161 6.18 -7.68 -4.65
N ILE A 162 5.91 -8.24 -5.82
CA ILE A 162 6.08 -9.67 -6.11
C ILE A 162 6.40 -9.88 -7.59
N GLY A 163 6.82 -11.09 -7.93
CA GLY A 163 6.97 -11.55 -9.31
C GLY A 163 8.40 -11.86 -9.67
N LEU A 164 9.39 -11.40 -8.89
CA LEU A 164 10.80 -11.64 -9.15
C LEU A 164 11.12 -13.14 -9.25
N ASN A 165 10.56 -13.95 -8.33
CA ASN A 165 10.76 -15.40 -8.32
C ASN A 165 10.21 -16.11 -9.56
N ASP A 166 9.09 -15.65 -10.14
CA ASP A 166 8.58 -16.19 -11.42
C ASP A 166 9.62 -16.04 -12.53
N LEU A 167 10.38 -14.94 -12.52
CA LEU A 167 11.34 -14.58 -13.58
C LEU A 167 12.65 -15.35 -13.49
N LEU A 168 12.96 -15.95 -12.34
CA LEU A 168 14.14 -16.80 -12.15
C LEU A 168 14.06 -18.09 -12.97
N TYR A 169 12.85 -18.46 -13.42
CA TYR A 169 12.61 -19.60 -14.29
C TYR A 169 12.10 -19.16 -15.67
N PRO A 170 12.19 -20.01 -16.70
CA PRO A 170 11.58 -19.72 -17.99
C PRO A 170 10.05 -19.58 -17.86
N ILE A 171 9.53 -18.38 -18.11
CA ILE A 171 8.11 -18.04 -18.11
C ILE A 171 7.77 -17.19 -19.34
N THR A 172 6.59 -17.41 -19.94
CA THR A 172 6.14 -16.65 -21.11
C THR A 172 5.37 -15.39 -20.69
N ALA A 173 5.27 -14.41 -21.60
CA ALA A 173 4.50 -13.19 -21.35
C ALA A 173 3.01 -13.50 -21.08
N GLU A 174 2.44 -14.51 -21.77
CA GLU A 174 1.05 -14.93 -21.59
C GLU A 174 0.82 -15.52 -20.19
N ALA A 175 1.78 -16.28 -19.65
CA ALA A 175 1.72 -16.81 -18.30
C ALA A 175 1.83 -15.69 -17.26
N MET A 176 2.76 -14.74 -17.43
CA MET A 176 2.86 -13.54 -16.57
C MET A 176 1.55 -12.75 -16.54
N GLU A 177 0.96 -12.48 -17.72
CA GLU A 177 -0.32 -11.78 -17.83
C GLU A 177 -1.45 -12.55 -17.15
N THR A 178 -1.50 -13.88 -17.33
CA THR A 178 -2.49 -14.75 -16.70
C THR A 178 -2.39 -14.66 -15.18
N ASN A 179 -1.19 -14.70 -14.61
CA ASN A 179 -0.96 -14.65 -13.17
C ASN A 179 -1.39 -13.29 -12.58
N ILE A 180 -1.03 -12.17 -13.21
CA ILE A 180 -1.45 -10.82 -12.77
C ILE A 180 -2.98 -10.70 -12.79
N ARG A 181 -3.63 -11.16 -13.87
CA ARG A 181 -5.10 -11.11 -13.98
C ARG A 181 -5.78 -11.99 -12.95
N ALA A 182 -5.27 -13.20 -12.72
CA ALA A 182 -5.81 -14.11 -11.71
C ALA A 182 -5.73 -13.48 -10.31
N TYR A 183 -4.57 -12.96 -9.93
CA TYR A 183 -4.36 -12.31 -8.64
C TYR A 183 -5.34 -11.15 -8.39
N VAL A 184 -5.48 -10.24 -9.35
CA VAL A 184 -6.40 -9.09 -9.25
C VAL A 184 -7.87 -9.53 -9.24
N ARG A 185 -8.24 -10.53 -10.07
CA ARG A 185 -9.59 -11.08 -10.10
C ARG A 185 -9.95 -11.69 -8.75
N ASP A 186 -9.12 -12.56 -8.21
CA ASP A 186 -9.42 -13.35 -7.01
C ASP A 186 -9.46 -12.46 -5.76
N ALA A 187 -8.59 -11.43 -5.69
CA ALA A 187 -8.67 -10.40 -4.65
C ALA A 187 -10.02 -9.64 -4.69
N ARG A 188 -10.50 -9.28 -5.89
CA ARG A 188 -11.77 -8.56 -6.07
C ARG A 188 -13.01 -9.42 -5.85
N GLU A 189 -12.93 -10.71 -6.18
CA GLU A 189 -14.01 -11.66 -5.87
C GLU A 189 -14.26 -11.73 -4.36
N ALA A 190 -13.20 -11.63 -3.55
CA ALA A 190 -13.28 -11.56 -2.09
C ALA A 190 -13.66 -10.18 -1.55
N ASN A 191 -13.09 -9.09 -2.10
CA ASN A 191 -13.43 -7.71 -1.76
C ASN A 191 -13.60 -6.85 -3.03
N PRO A 192 -14.84 -6.59 -3.48
CA PRO A 192 -15.09 -5.82 -4.71
C PRO A 192 -14.68 -4.34 -4.65
N ASP A 193 -14.38 -3.82 -3.45
CA ASP A 193 -14.00 -2.43 -3.18
C ASP A 193 -12.49 -2.30 -2.87
N ILE A 194 -11.71 -3.39 -3.00
CA ILE A 194 -10.28 -3.39 -2.69
C ILE A 194 -9.48 -2.48 -3.61
N HIS A 195 -8.55 -1.72 -3.04
CA HIS A 195 -7.59 -0.92 -3.79
C HIS A 195 -6.28 -1.70 -3.95
N ILE A 196 -5.60 -1.58 -5.10
CA ILE A 196 -4.37 -2.33 -5.36
C ILE A 196 -3.28 -1.39 -5.87
N LEU A 197 -2.18 -1.27 -5.11
CA LEU A 197 -0.90 -0.71 -5.57
C LEU A 197 0.01 -1.86 -5.97
N PHE A 198 0.24 -2.02 -7.28
CA PHE A 198 1.05 -3.08 -7.84
C PHE A 198 2.42 -2.53 -8.26
N ALA A 199 3.43 -2.75 -7.44
CA ALA A 199 4.79 -2.35 -7.77
C ALA A 199 5.35 -3.21 -8.90
N LYS A 200 6.09 -2.56 -9.81
CA LYS A 200 7.01 -3.23 -10.73
C LYS A 200 8.07 -3.97 -9.92
N ALA A 201 8.52 -5.13 -10.43
CA ALA A 201 9.62 -5.86 -9.83
C ALA A 201 10.92 -5.04 -9.92
N LEU A 202 11.70 -5.03 -8.84
CA LEU A 202 12.95 -4.30 -8.76
C LEU A 202 14.05 -5.03 -9.55
N PRO A 203 14.96 -4.30 -10.22
CA PRO A 203 16.17 -4.88 -10.80
C PRO A 203 17.06 -5.53 -9.74
N ILE A 204 17.70 -6.64 -10.11
CA ILE A 204 18.67 -7.38 -9.29
C ILE A 204 19.96 -7.62 -10.08
N THR A 205 21.05 -7.96 -9.40
CA THR A 205 22.38 -8.14 -10.01
C THR A 205 22.35 -9.20 -11.10
N MET A 206 21.60 -10.29 -10.89
CA MET A 206 21.47 -11.36 -11.88
C MET A 206 20.87 -10.86 -13.21
N ALA A 207 19.96 -9.88 -13.17
CA ALA A 207 19.38 -9.28 -14.38
C ALA A 207 20.38 -8.38 -15.13
N THR A 208 21.47 -7.94 -14.49
CA THR A 208 22.56 -7.22 -15.17
C THR A 208 23.50 -8.17 -15.92
N GLN A 209 23.47 -9.46 -15.57
CA GLN A 209 24.39 -10.49 -16.09
C GLN A 209 23.71 -11.44 -17.08
N ASP A 210 22.42 -11.70 -16.90
CA ASP A 210 21.59 -12.55 -17.77
C ASP A 210 20.62 -11.70 -18.59
N GLN A 211 20.87 -11.59 -19.91
CA GLN A 211 20.00 -10.88 -20.85
C GLN A 211 18.58 -11.48 -20.94
N GLY A 212 18.44 -12.79 -20.75
CA GLY A 212 17.15 -13.46 -20.73
C GLY A 212 16.33 -13.05 -19.52
N LEU A 213 16.95 -13.01 -18.33
CA LEU A 213 16.31 -12.50 -17.12
C LEU A 213 15.98 -11.00 -17.24
N ALA A 214 16.92 -10.20 -17.78
CA ALA A 214 16.69 -8.78 -18.04
C ALA A 214 15.45 -8.54 -18.92
N LEU A 215 15.30 -9.33 -19.99
CA LEU A 215 14.15 -9.25 -20.88
C LEU A 215 12.86 -9.69 -20.18
N ARG A 216 12.89 -10.78 -19.40
CA ARG A 216 11.72 -11.22 -18.62
C ARG A 216 11.28 -10.15 -17.62
N LEU A 217 12.21 -9.53 -16.91
CA LEU A 217 11.95 -8.43 -15.98
C LEU A 217 11.33 -7.22 -16.70
N TYR A 218 11.90 -6.80 -17.83
CA TYR A 218 11.34 -5.71 -18.63
C TYR A 218 9.90 -6.01 -19.09
N VAL A 219 9.67 -7.21 -19.63
CA VAL A 219 8.34 -7.63 -20.10
C VAL A 219 7.34 -7.67 -18.95
N TYR A 220 7.72 -8.24 -17.80
CA TYR A 220 6.89 -8.29 -16.60
C TYR A 220 6.48 -6.88 -16.15
N ASN A 221 7.44 -5.95 -16.06
CA ASN A 221 7.19 -4.58 -15.62
C ASN A 221 6.29 -3.80 -16.59
N GLU A 222 6.40 -4.05 -17.90
CA GLU A 222 5.47 -3.51 -18.89
C GLU A 222 4.06 -4.10 -18.78
N LEU A 223 3.96 -5.39 -18.46
CA LEU A 223 2.66 -6.04 -18.20
C LEU A 223 2.01 -5.50 -16.93
N VAL A 224 2.74 -5.32 -15.82
CA VAL A 224 2.22 -4.70 -14.60
C VAL A 224 1.64 -3.32 -14.90
N ARG A 225 2.38 -2.46 -15.61
CA ARG A 225 1.90 -1.12 -16.01
C ARG A 225 0.66 -1.19 -16.90
N LYS A 226 0.69 -2.01 -17.96
CA LYS A 226 -0.42 -2.14 -18.92
C LYS A 226 -1.67 -2.68 -18.24
N LEU A 227 -1.55 -3.75 -17.46
CA LEU A 227 -2.67 -4.45 -16.84
C LEU A 227 -3.25 -3.66 -15.67
N ALA A 228 -2.44 -2.92 -14.91
CA ALA A 228 -2.98 -2.01 -13.90
C ALA A 228 -3.94 -0.98 -14.54
N LEU A 229 -3.54 -0.34 -15.65
CA LEU A 229 -4.40 0.58 -16.38
C LEU A 229 -5.66 -0.10 -16.95
N GLU A 230 -5.51 -1.29 -17.51
CA GLU A 230 -6.63 -2.04 -18.12
C GLU A 230 -7.64 -2.53 -17.07
N LEU A 231 -7.15 -3.01 -15.92
CA LEU A 231 -7.96 -3.62 -14.88
C LEU A 231 -8.53 -2.59 -13.90
N SER A 232 -8.02 -1.36 -13.85
CA SER A 232 -8.47 -0.33 -12.92
C SER A 232 -9.93 0.08 -13.16
N SER A 233 -10.63 0.45 -12.08
CA SER A 233 -12.00 0.95 -12.10
C SER A 233 -12.20 1.99 -11.00
N GLU A 234 -13.27 2.78 -11.07
CA GLU A 234 -13.59 3.75 -9.99
C GLU A 234 -13.85 3.07 -8.64
N ARG A 235 -14.47 1.88 -8.65
CA ARG A 235 -14.84 1.14 -7.43
C ARG A 235 -13.65 0.43 -6.77
N SER A 236 -12.75 -0.11 -7.58
CA SER A 236 -11.56 -0.84 -7.15
C SER A 236 -10.41 -0.39 -8.05
N PRO A 237 -9.69 0.68 -7.69
CA PRO A 237 -8.55 1.15 -8.46
C PRO A 237 -7.39 0.15 -8.42
N VAL A 238 -6.72 -0.02 -9.56
CA VAL A 238 -5.43 -0.71 -9.66
C VAL A 238 -4.43 0.28 -10.22
N VAL A 239 -3.35 0.51 -9.50
CA VAL A 239 -2.32 1.47 -9.87
C VAL A 239 -0.97 0.78 -9.87
N SER A 240 -0.24 0.90 -10.97
CA SER A 240 1.14 0.43 -11.05
C SER A 240 2.10 1.44 -10.41
N LEU A 241 3.08 0.96 -9.65
CA LEU A 241 4.11 1.78 -9.02
C LEU A 241 5.49 1.41 -9.57
N ASP A 242 6.23 2.39 -10.10
CA ASP A 242 7.63 2.21 -10.50
C ASP A 242 8.56 2.76 -9.41
N LEU A 243 8.80 1.92 -8.39
CA LEU A 243 9.71 2.25 -7.28
C LEU A 243 11.13 2.50 -7.77
N ALA A 244 11.59 1.72 -8.75
CA ALA A 244 12.95 1.79 -9.23
C ALA A 244 13.25 3.15 -9.88
N GLU A 245 12.33 3.65 -10.71
CA GLU A 245 12.43 4.97 -11.30
C GLU A 245 12.22 6.08 -10.26
N ALA A 246 11.19 5.98 -9.41
CA ALA A 246 10.83 7.02 -8.45
C ALA A 246 11.93 7.29 -7.42
N GLU A 247 12.63 6.25 -6.98
CA GLU A 247 13.60 6.33 -5.88
C GLU A 247 15.06 6.22 -6.33
N SER A 248 15.28 6.21 -7.65
CA SER A 248 16.62 5.99 -8.23
C SER A 248 17.27 4.74 -7.63
N TRP A 249 16.58 3.60 -7.79
CA TRP A 249 17.07 2.31 -7.31
C TRP A 249 18.37 1.94 -8.01
N ASP A 250 19.39 1.65 -7.21
CA ASP A 250 20.69 1.19 -7.62
C ASP A 250 20.95 -0.16 -6.95
N VAL A 251 21.08 -1.20 -7.76
CA VAL A 251 21.20 -2.57 -7.25
C VAL A 251 22.42 -2.72 -6.33
N GLU A 252 23.56 -2.11 -6.67
CA GLU A 252 24.79 -2.26 -5.90
C GLU A 252 24.71 -1.49 -4.58
N ALA A 253 24.11 -0.31 -4.59
CA ALA A 253 24.01 0.55 -3.40
C ALA A 253 22.83 0.19 -2.48
N ASP A 254 21.74 -0.37 -3.00
CA ASP A 254 20.48 -0.57 -2.28
C ASP A 254 20.23 -2.03 -1.87
N THR A 255 21.09 -2.97 -2.27
CA THR A 255 20.99 -4.38 -1.86
C THR A 255 22.24 -4.85 -1.09
N TYR A 256 22.10 -5.87 -0.25
CA TYR A 256 23.26 -6.45 0.47
C TYR A 256 23.87 -7.67 -0.22
N ASP A 257 23.11 -8.36 -1.09
CA ASP A 257 23.55 -9.56 -1.82
C ASP A 257 23.31 -9.47 -3.34
N GLY A 258 22.94 -8.29 -3.84
CA GLY A 258 22.55 -8.08 -5.23
C GLY A 258 21.06 -8.36 -5.51
N THR A 259 20.29 -8.78 -4.51
CA THR A 259 18.85 -9.07 -4.62
C THR A 259 18.06 -8.39 -3.52
N HIS A 260 18.38 -8.66 -2.25
CA HIS A 260 17.58 -8.23 -1.11
C HIS A 260 17.98 -6.83 -0.63
N PRO A 261 17.01 -5.96 -0.29
CA PRO A 261 17.27 -4.58 0.10
C PRO A 261 18.14 -4.52 1.36
N ASN A 262 19.09 -3.59 1.40
CA ASN A 262 19.74 -3.17 2.65
C ASN A 262 18.92 -2.03 3.31
N ASP A 263 19.32 -1.54 4.49
CA ASP A 263 18.62 -0.46 5.21
C ASP A 263 18.29 0.76 4.31
N GLY A 264 19.17 1.13 3.37
CA GLY A 264 18.93 2.23 2.42
C GLY A 264 17.88 1.88 1.36
N GLY A 265 17.97 0.68 0.79
CA GLY A 265 16.98 0.14 -0.15
C GLY A 265 15.60 -0.04 0.48
N GLU A 266 15.54 -0.50 1.73
CA GLU A 266 14.29 -0.64 2.50
C GLU A 266 13.58 0.72 2.65
N ILE A 267 14.33 1.78 2.97
CA ILE A 267 13.80 3.15 3.05
C ILE A 267 13.26 3.61 1.69
N LYS A 268 13.94 3.32 0.58
CA LYS A 268 13.45 3.66 -0.77
C LYS A 268 12.12 2.96 -1.07
N ILE A 269 12.03 1.66 -0.81
CA ILE A 269 10.79 0.89 -1.03
C ILE A 269 9.65 1.48 -0.19
N ALA A 270 9.89 1.74 1.10
CA ALA A 270 8.91 2.37 1.98
C ALA A 270 8.46 3.75 1.49
N ALA A 271 9.42 4.58 1.05
CA ALA A 271 9.14 5.91 0.54
C ALA A 271 8.25 5.89 -0.71
N GLY A 272 8.56 5.04 -1.68
CA GLY A 272 7.76 4.96 -2.90
C GLY A 272 6.34 4.43 -2.65
N PHE A 273 6.16 3.48 -1.72
CA PHE A 273 4.80 3.06 -1.30
C PHE A 273 4.06 4.18 -0.55
N ALA A 274 4.71 4.87 0.38
CA ALA A 274 4.10 5.98 1.11
C ALA A 274 3.65 7.12 0.18
N ASP A 275 4.50 7.49 -0.79
CA ASP A 275 4.19 8.52 -1.78
C ASP A 275 3.01 8.10 -2.68
N ALA A 276 2.93 6.82 -3.06
CA ALA A 276 1.81 6.28 -3.82
C ALA A 276 0.51 6.25 -3.00
N LEU A 277 0.55 5.77 -1.76
CA LEU A 277 -0.60 5.76 -0.85
C LEU A 277 -1.15 7.17 -0.61
N SER A 278 -0.26 8.14 -0.37
CA SER A 278 -0.64 9.53 -0.15
C SER A 278 -1.22 10.17 -1.41
N SER A 279 -0.56 10.01 -2.56
CA SER A 279 -0.99 10.67 -3.81
C SER A 279 -2.24 10.05 -4.45
N VAL A 280 -2.41 8.73 -4.36
CA VAL A 280 -3.50 8.01 -5.03
C VAL A 280 -4.72 7.89 -4.13
N PHE A 281 -4.53 7.61 -2.84
CA PHE A 281 -5.63 7.31 -1.91
C PHE A 281 -5.79 8.34 -0.80
N GLY A 282 -4.91 9.34 -0.70
CA GLY A 282 -4.94 10.32 0.39
C GLY A 282 -4.60 9.71 1.75
N LEU A 283 -3.94 8.55 1.77
CA LEU A 283 -3.57 7.84 2.99
C LEU A 283 -2.19 8.32 3.46
N GLY A 284 -2.18 9.03 4.59
CA GLY A 284 -0.97 9.60 5.17
C GLY A 284 -0.34 10.71 4.32
N THR A 285 0.90 11.06 4.64
CA THR A 285 1.69 12.03 3.89
C THR A 285 2.76 11.35 3.05
N GLY A 286 3.29 12.04 2.03
CA GLY A 286 4.50 11.58 1.34
C GLY A 286 5.69 11.46 2.29
N TYR A 287 6.67 10.64 1.90
CA TYR A 287 7.86 10.35 2.72
C TYR A 287 8.79 11.57 2.79
N PRO A 288 9.34 11.92 3.98
CA PRO A 288 10.22 13.08 4.12
C PRO A 288 11.44 13.04 3.20
N ARG A 289 11.78 14.19 2.60
CA ARG A 289 12.95 14.36 1.71
C ARG A 289 13.95 15.37 2.29
N PRO A 290 15.27 15.16 2.11
CA PRO A 290 15.90 13.98 1.51
C PRO A 290 15.66 12.72 2.35
N LEU A 291 15.71 11.53 1.72
CA LEU A 291 15.54 10.27 2.45
C LEU A 291 16.62 10.14 3.53
N PRO A 292 16.28 9.58 4.72
CA PRO A 292 17.23 9.41 5.83
C PRO A 292 18.19 8.23 5.60
N ILE A 293 18.81 8.19 4.42
CA ILE A 293 19.80 7.18 4.04
C ILE A 293 21.18 7.74 4.39
N ALA A 294 21.92 7.04 5.24
CA ALA A 294 23.30 7.42 5.55
C ALA A 294 24.13 7.42 4.26
N PRO A 295 25.02 8.41 4.03
CA PRO A 295 25.96 8.36 2.91
C PRO A 295 26.75 7.05 3.00
N GLY A 296 26.60 6.18 2.00
CA GLY A 296 27.11 4.81 2.07
C GLY A 296 28.58 4.77 2.49
N GLU A 297 28.89 4.02 3.54
CA GLU A 297 30.22 3.47 3.71
C GLU A 297 30.44 2.53 2.53
N ARG A 298 31.14 3.01 1.50
CA ARG A 298 31.68 2.12 0.48
C ARG A 298 32.60 1.16 1.21
N THR A 299 32.13 -0.06 1.46
CA THR A 299 32.98 -1.17 1.84
C THR A 299 33.86 -1.50 0.64
N GLU A 300 34.92 -0.72 0.46
CA GLU A 300 36.10 -1.15 -0.29
C GLU A 300 36.60 -2.41 0.40
N THR A 301 36.27 -3.57 -0.16
CA THR A 301 36.86 -4.84 0.28
C THR A 301 38.12 -5.07 -0.57
N PRO A 302 39.24 -5.54 0.02
CA PRO A 302 40.59 -5.45 -0.56
C PRO A 302 40.85 -6.26 -1.83
#